data_AF-A0A8T3WYG1-F1
#
_entry.id   AF-A0A8T3WYG1-F1
#
_cell.length_a   1.000
_cell.length_b   1.000
_cell.length_c   1.000
_cell.angle_alpha   90.00
_cell.angle_beta   90.00
_cell.angle_gamma   90.00
#
_symmetry.space_group_name_H-M   'P 1'
#
loop_
_entity.id
_entity.type
_entity.pdbx_description
1 polymer ?
#
loop_
_entity_poly.entity_id
_entity_poly.type
_entity_poly.pdbx_seq_one_letter_code
_entity_poly.pdbx_strand_id
1 'polypeptide(L)'
;MSAEKEIVNYWYNKKGLFTINNIKTRSNRDAGLLALKFDKDSVDEVFHIDVSCSITNNVGETTNLGKSISRIVDEKFEDNGIANTINTYLNQFSVQKQKIKRILVLGAVPKSRRNEIINKFGEKEVEVIEFENILYDVFEQLDTQYYKNDIIRTLQLTKFLFLSEPAKLAKILVNDNFSSNSRKEFLSSILDNDGIVKEFRKTNVERLAAILKSSGLKPNELAHMLEHNILNKRTRKPFFDSLTEQEKIRKVVHKIIKKKETELQKFF
;
A
#
# COMPACT_ATOMS: atom_id res chain seq x y z
N MET A 1 -10.09 16.22 9.13
CA MET A 1 -9.03 15.86 8.17
C MET A 1 -9.20 14.39 7.79
N SER A 2 -8.91 13.97 6.55
CA SER A 2 -8.97 12.55 6.16
C SER A 2 -7.72 11.79 6.60
N ALA A 3 -7.78 10.45 6.66
CA ALA A 3 -6.67 9.63 7.12
C ALA A 3 -5.42 9.79 6.24
N GLU A 4 -5.61 9.88 4.92
CA GLU A 4 -4.53 10.05 3.94
C GLU A 4 -3.82 11.39 4.14
N LYS A 5 -4.57 12.46 4.41
CA LYS A 5 -3.99 13.77 4.70
C LYS A 5 -3.18 13.76 5.99
N GLU A 6 -3.63 13.06 7.04
CA GLU A 6 -2.88 12.92 8.29
C GLU A 6 -1.58 12.14 8.11
N ILE A 7 -1.58 11.12 7.23
CA ILE A 7 -0.38 10.35 6.89
C ILE A 7 0.61 11.21 6.11
N VAL A 8 0.15 11.94 5.09
CA VAL A 8 0.98 12.87 4.31
C VAL A 8 1.51 14.00 5.20
N ASN A 9 0.68 14.54 6.09
CA ASN A 9 1.05 15.52 7.09
C ASN A 9 2.19 15.01 7.99
N TYR A 10 2.06 13.80 8.53
CA TYR A 10 3.09 13.19 9.35
C TYR A 10 4.40 12.99 8.56
N TRP A 11 4.31 12.53 7.31
CA TRP A 11 5.47 12.32 6.43
C TRP A 11 6.27 13.60 6.19
N TYR A 12 5.61 14.73 5.90
CA TYR A 12 6.28 16.01 5.74
C TYR A 12 6.86 16.56 7.05
N ASN A 13 6.14 16.41 8.17
CA ASN A 13 6.66 16.79 9.48
C ASN A 13 7.94 16.02 9.85
N LYS A 14 8.01 14.72 9.53
CA LYS A 14 9.22 13.91 9.74
C LYS A 14 10.40 14.35 8.88
N LYS A 15 10.15 14.99 7.75
CA LYS A 15 11.17 15.62 6.90
C LYS A 15 11.59 17.02 7.38
N GLY A 16 11.07 17.47 8.51
CA GLY A 16 11.38 18.78 9.09
C GLY A 16 10.60 19.94 8.45
N LEU A 17 9.53 19.66 7.69
CA LEU A 17 8.67 20.71 7.16
C LEU A 17 7.54 21.02 8.13
N PHE A 18 7.20 22.30 8.26
CA PHE A 18 6.02 22.72 9.00
C PHE A 18 4.79 22.66 8.10
N THR A 19 3.74 22.02 8.58
CA THR A 19 2.53 21.75 7.79
C THR A 19 1.34 22.57 8.26
N ILE A 20 0.61 23.18 7.31
CA ILE A 20 -0.67 23.84 7.54
C ILE A 20 -1.78 22.97 6.92
N ASN A 21 -2.77 22.66 7.75
CA ASN A 21 -3.81 21.69 7.49
C ASN A 21 -5.20 22.33 7.46
N ASN A 22 -6.19 21.58 6.96
CA ASN A 22 -7.60 22.00 6.92
C ASN A 22 -7.82 23.37 6.27
N ILE A 23 -7.06 23.69 5.23
CA ILE A 23 -7.18 24.96 4.51
C ILE A 23 -8.49 24.93 3.70
N LYS A 24 -9.40 25.85 4.02
CA LYS A 24 -10.70 25.99 3.34
C LYS A 24 -10.80 27.34 2.65
N THR A 25 -11.34 27.34 1.44
CA THR A 25 -11.70 28.58 0.73
C THR A 25 -12.95 29.21 1.36
N ARG A 26 -13.29 30.44 0.93
CA ARG A 26 -14.54 31.11 1.33
C ARG A 26 -15.80 30.31 1.01
N SER A 27 -15.77 29.49 -0.04
CA SER A 27 -16.87 28.58 -0.42
C SER A 27 -16.81 27.23 0.32
N ASN A 28 -16.02 27.12 1.38
CA ASN A 28 -15.77 25.89 2.15
C ASN A 28 -15.17 24.74 1.31
N ARG A 29 -14.61 25.06 0.14
CA ARG A 29 -13.86 24.09 -0.68
C ARG A 29 -12.55 23.77 0.01
N ASP A 30 -12.14 22.51 -0.07
CA ASP A 30 -10.84 22.08 0.41
C ASP A 30 -9.72 22.58 -0.51
N ALA A 31 -8.75 23.28 0.05
CA ALA A 31 -7.58 23.81 -0.67
C ALA A 31 -6.32 22.95 -0.47
N GLY A 32 -6.44 21.78 0.17
CA GLY A 32 -5.32 20.86 0.38
C GLY A 32 -4.53 21.15 1.65
N LEU A 33 -3.23 20.87 1.59
CA LEU A 33 -2.22 21.12 2.62
C LEU A 33 -1.18 22.11 2.09
N LEU A 34 -0.55 22.83 3.02
CA LEU A 34 0.74 23.48 2.76
C LEU A 34 1.82 22.80 3.59
N ALA A 35 2.97 22.52 2.99
CA ALA A 35 4.18 22.21 3.72
C ALA A 35 5.22 23.30 3.44
N LEU A 36 5.80 23.84 4.51
CA LEU A 36 6.72 24.97 4.49
C LEU A 36 8.08 24.51 5.00
N LYS A 37 9.12 24.75 4.22
CA LYS A 37 10.50 24.55 4.65
C LYS A 37 11.08 25.90 5.05
N PHE A 38 11.47 25.99 6.32
CA PHE A 38 12.07 27.20 6.87
C PHE A 38 13.59 27.15 6.74
N ASP A 39 14.18 28.27 6.33
CA ASP A 39 15.58 28.60 6.59
C ASP A 39 15.60 29.75 7.60
N LYS A 40 15.99 29.41 8.83
CA LYS A 40 15.89 30.29 10.01
C LYS A 40 14.46 30.83 10.17
N ASP A 41 14.29 32.14 10.11
CA ASP A 41 13.02 32.84 10.34
C ASP A 41 12.21 33.05 9.04
N SER A 42 12.66 32.48 7.93
CA SER A 42 12.07 32.71 6.61
C SER A 42 11.69 31.43 5.91
N VAL A 43 10.66 31.49 5.08
CA VAL A 43 10.21 30.35 4.28
C VAL A 43 11.01 30.33 2.97
N ASP A 44 11.81 29.27 2.81
CA ASP A 44 12.64 29.04 1.62
C ASP A 44 11.88 28.24 0.54
N GLU A 45 11.06 27.26 0.95
CA GLU A 45 10.26 26.47 0.01
C GLU A 45 8.81 26.32 0.50
N VAL A 46 7.87 26.42 -0.44
CA VAL A 46 6.44 26.21 -0.22
C VAL A 46 5.97 25.07 -1.12
N PHE A 47 5.29 24.10 -0.52
CA PHE A 47 4.65 22.99 -1.23
C PHE A 47 3.14 23.08 -1.02
N HIS A 48 2.39 23.27 -2.11
CA HIS A 48 0.93 23.16 -2.12
C HIS A 48 0.56 21.73 -2.53
N ILE A 49 -0.04 21.00 -1.59
CA ILE A 49 -0.25 19.56 -1.70
C ILE A 49 -1.74 19.25 -1.73
N ASP A 50 -2.22 18.63 -2.81
CA ASP A 50 -3.53 17.98 -2.84
C ASP A 50 -3.36 16.47 -2.64
N VAL A 51 -4.15 15.90 -1.73
CA VAL A 51 -4.14 14.46 -1.44
C VAL A 51 -5.43 13.87 -1.96
N SER A 52 -5.30 13.01 -2.96
CA SER A 52 -6.42 12.40 -3.66
C SER A 52 -6.11 10.92 -3.94
N CYS A 53 -6.38 10.07 -2.96
CA CYS A 53 -6.10 8.64 -3.04
C CYS A 53 -7.20 7.83 -3.76
N SER A 54 -8.39 8.40 -3.93
CA SER A 54 -9.55 7.72 -4.56
C SER A 54 -9.64 7.92 -6.08
N ILE A 55 -8.68 8.56 -6.76
CA ILE A 55 -8.81 8.94 -8.18
C ILE A 55 -8.58 7.79 -9.19
N THR A 56 -8.67 6.52 -8.79
CA THR A 56 -8.55 5.40 -9.73
C THR A 56 -9.56 5.49 -10.89
N ASN A 57 -10.66 6.25 -10.73
CA ASN A 57 -11.67 6.45 -11.79
C ASN A 57 -11.36 7.60 -12.79
N ASN A 58 -10.64 8.68 -12.44
CA ASN A 58 -10.45 9.80 -13.40
C ASN A 58 -9.14 9.72 -14.20
N VAL A 59 -8.17 8.92 -13.74
CA VAL A 59 -6.87 8.72 -14.39
C VAL A 59 -6.63 7.23 -14.71
N GLY A 60 -7.73 6.46 -14.78
CA GLY A 60 -7.72 5.02 -15.03
C GLY A 60 -7.41 4.66 -16.48
N GLU A 61 -7.25 3.37 -16.75
CA GLU A 61 -6.77 2.85 -18.03
C GLU A 61 -7.59 3.31 -19.24
N THR A 62 -8.90 3.50 -19.07
CA THR A 62 -9.86 3.85 -20.13
C THR A 62 -10.13 5.35 -20.28
N THR A 63 -9.47 6.20 -19.49
CA THR A 63 -9.77 7.64 -19.46
C THR A 63 -9.01 8.45 -20.52
N ASN A 64 -9.67 9.49 -21.05
CA ASN A 64 -8.99 10.52 -21.84
C ASN A 64 -8.08 11.33 -20.91
N LEU A 65 -6.82 10.92 -20.88
CA LEU A 65 -5.87 11.36 -19.87
C LEU A 65 -5.60 12.87 -19.90
N GLY A 66 -5.48 13.47 -21.09
CA GLY A 66 -5.18 14.90 -21.21
C GLY A 66 -6.31 15.78 -20.66
N LYS A 67 -7.56 15.44 -20.99
CA LYS A 67 -8.73 16.18 -20.49
C LYS A 67 -8.92 15.99 -18.98
N SER A 68 -8.76 14.75 -18.50
CA SER A 68 -8.86 14.44 -17.06
C SER A 68 -7.81 15.17 -16.23
N ILE A 69 -6.54 15.12 -16.65
CA ILE A 69 -5.43 15.78 -15.95
C ILE A 69 -5.65 17.29 -15.93
N SER A 70 -5.97 17.90 -17.07
CA SER A 70 -6.19 19.36 -17.13
C SER A 70 -7.31 19.77 -16.16
N ARG A 71 -8.44 19.05 -16.17
CA ARG A 71 -9.53 19.31 -15.21
C ARG A 71 -9.08 19.20 -13.75
N ILE A 72 -8.30 18.18 -13.41
CA ILE A 72 -7.78 18.02 -12.04
C ILE A 72 -6.87 19.19 -11.66
N VAL A 73 -5.96 19.59 -12.56
CA VAL A 73 -5.05 20.72 -12.33
C VAL A 73 -5.82 22.02 -12.13
N ASP A 74 -6.79 22.29 -13.01
CA ASP A 74 -7.64 23.48 -12.95
C ASP A 74 -8.42 23.53 -11.63
N GLU A 75 -9.01 22.40 -11.23
CA GLU A 75 -9.81 22.30 -10.01
C GLU A 75 -8.99 22.39 -8.72
N LYS A 76 -7.74 21.88 -8.71
CA LYS A 76 -6.96 21.73 -7.48
C LYS A 76 -5.90 22.81 -7.29
N PHE A 77 -5.38 23.36 -8.38
CA PHE A 77 -4.22 24.26 -8.34
C PHE A 77 -4.43 25.60 -9.06
N GLU A 78 -5.25 25.66 -10.11
CA GLU A 78 -5.47 26.91 -10.88
C GLU A 78 -6.76 27.65 -10.50
N ASP A 79 -7.59 27.07 -9.63
CA ASP A 79 -8.77 27.74 -9.09
C ASP A 79 -8.38 29.02 -8.33
N ASN A 80 -8.89 30.16 -8.78
CA ASN A 80 -8.61 31.47 -8.19
C ASN A 80 -8.97 31.54 -6.70
N GLY A 81 -10.01 30.84 -6.26
CA GLY A 81 -10.41 30.79 -4.86
C GLY A 81 -9.37 30.06 -4.00
N ILE A 82 -8.83 28.94 -4.51
CA ILE A 82 -7.73 28.22 -3.89
C ILE A 82 -6.48 29.09 -3.85
N ALA A 83 -6.04 29.64 -4.99
CA ALA A 83 -4.83 30.46 -5.08
C ALA A 83 -4.86 31.66 -4.10
N ASN A 84 -5.97 32.39 -4.05
CA ASN A 84 -6.14 33.50 -3.12
C ASN A 84 -6.11 33.06 -1.65
N THR A 85 -6.71 31.91 -1.34
CA THR A 85 -6.70 31.33 0.01
C THR A 85 -5.28 30.96 0.42
N ILE A 86 -4.54 30.25 -0.44
CA ILE A 86 -3.14 29.88 -0.20
C ILE A 86 -2.28 31.12 0.02
N ASN A 87 -2.39 32.13 -0.85
CA ASN A 87 -1.63 33.38 -0.68
C ASN A 87 -1.95 34.09 0.65
N THR A 88 -3.21 34.07 1.09
CA THR A 88 -3.60 34.64 2.39
C THR A 88 -2.87 33.93 3.55
N TYR A 89 -2.78 32.60 3.52
CA TYR A 89 -2.03 31.83 4.52
C TYR A 89 -0.51 32.05 4.42
N LEU A 90 0.02 32.39 3.25
CA LEU A 90 1.44 32.64 3.07
C LEU A 90 1.85 34.08 3.46
N ASN A 91 0.93 35.05 3.37
CA ASN A 91 1.19 36.45 3.71
C ASN A 91 1.62 36.67 5.17
N GLN A 92 1.32 35.73 6.07
CA GLN A 92 1.77 35.81 7.47
C GLN A 92 3.25 35.42 7.66
N PHE A 93 3.93 34.93 6.62
CA PHE A 93 5.31 34.48 6.68
C PHE A 93 6.22 35.34 5.80
N SER A 94 7.47 35.51 6.20
CA SER A 94 8.51 36.11 5.37
C SER A 94 9.00 35.09 4.34
N VAL A 95 8.37 35.07 3.17
CA VAL A 95 8.69 34.14 2.07
C VAL A 95 9.78 34.73 1.17
N GLN A 96 10.94 34.06 1.07
CA GLN A 96 12.07 34.54 0.27
C GLN A 96 11.99 34.09 -1.21
N LYS A 97 11.47 32.88 -1.46
CA LYS A 97 11.30 32.33 -2.81
C LYS A 97 9.82 32.02 -3.05
N GLN A 98 9.20 32.71 -3.99
CA GLN A 98 7.75 32.60 -4.27
C GLN A 98 7.35 31.37 -5.10
N LYS A 99 8.26 30.50 -5.55
CA LYS A 99 7.85 29.36 -6.38
C LYS A 99 7.20 28.29 -5.51
N ILE A 100 5.87 28.36 -5.39
CA ILE A 100 5.02 27.34 -4.78
C ILE A 100 5.10 26.09 -5.67
N LYS A 101 5.67 25.01 -5.11
CA LYS A 101 5.71 23.70 -5.76
C LYS A 101 4.35 23.03 -5.60
N ARG A 102 3.76 22.59 -6.71
CA ARG A 102 2.45 21.91 -6.73
C ARG A 102 2.68 20.41 -6.67
N ILE A 103 2.14 19.77 -5.65
CA ILE A 103 2.27 18.33 -5.41
C ILE A 103 0.89 17.69 -5.44
N LEU A 104 0.72 16.65 -6.23
CA LEU A 104 -0.47 15.81 -6.23
C LEU A 104 -0.11 14.43 -5.69
N VAL A 105 -0.70 14.07 -4.55
CA VAL A 105 -0.58 12.73 -3.98
C VAL A 105 -1.71 11.85 -4.50
N LEU A 106 -1.36 10.85 -5.29
CA LEU A 106 -2.31 9.91 -5.89
C LEU A 106 -2.28 8.56 -5.18
N GLY A 107 -3.40 7.84 -5.21
CA GLY A 107 -3.45 6.44 -4.78
C GLY A 107 -2.71 5.52 -5.76
N ALA A 108 -3.16 4.27 -5.87
CA ALA A 108 -2.62 3.32 -6.84
C ALA A 108 -2.79 3.85 -8.28
N VAL A 109 -1.67 3.98 -9.00
CA VAL A 109 -1.65 4.38 -10.42
C VAL A 109 -1.51 3.13 -11.29
N PRO A 110 -2.24 3.00 -12.41
CA PRO A 110 -2.08 1.86 -13.32
C PRO A 110 -0.63 1.70 -13.79
N LYS A 111 0.00 0.56 -13.48
CA LYS A 111 1.41 0.28 -13.82
C LYS A 111 1.69 0.46 -15.32
N SER A 112 0.72 0.09 -16.16
CA SER A 112 0.76 0.20 -17.62
C SER A 112 0.93 1.64 -18.13
N ARG A 113 0.42 2.63 -17.39
CA ARG A 113 0.36 4.05 -17.81
C ARG A 113 1.07 5.01 -16.85
N ARG A 114 1.74 4.48 -15.82
CA ARG A 114 2.40 5.26 -14.76
C ARG A 114 3.25 6.41 -15.30
N ASN A 115 4.17 6.12 -16.21
CA ASN A 115 5.08 7.13 -16.78
C ASN A 115 4.34 8.17 -17.61
N GLU A 116 3.31 7.76 -18.37
CA GLU A 116 2.48 8.69 -19.15
C GLU A 116 1.75 9.69 -18.24
N ILE A 117 1.20 9.19 -17.12
CA ILE A 117 0.47 9.99 -16.13
C ILE A 117 1.41 10.99 -15.47
N ILE A 118 2.55 10.52 -14.96
CA ILE A 118 3.55 11.37 -14.29
C ILE A 118 4.06 12.46 -15.23
N ASN A 119 4.39 12.10 -16.48
CA ASN A 119 4.90 13.07 -17.46
C ASN A 119 3.87 14.17 -17.78
N LYS A 120 2.59 13.80 -17.97
CA LYS A 120 1.54 14.79 -18.28
C LYS A 120 1.23 15.74 -17.12
N PHE A 121 1.32 15.28 -15.87
CA PHE A 121 1.26 16.20 -14.73
C PHE A 121 2.51 17.08 -14.66
N GLY A 122 3.69 16.54 -14.97
CA GLY A 122 4.94 17.29 -15.05
C GLY A 122 4.93 18.41 -16.10
N GLU A 123 4.30 18.17 -17.26
CA GLU A 123 4.04 19.21 -18.29
C GLU A 123 3.21 20.39 -17.77
N LYS A 124 2.45 20.19 -16.69
CA LYS A 124 1.64 21.21 -16.01
C LYS A 124 2.30 21.76 -14.73
N GLU A 125 3.60 21.51 -14.56
CA GLU A 125 4.37 21.86 -13.36
C GLU A 125 3.79 21.27 -12.05
N VAL A 126 3.14 20.11 -12.13
CA VAL A 126 2.64 19.36 -10.96
C VAL A 126 3.46 18.10 -10.78
N GLU A 127 4.11 17.98 -9.62
CA GLU A 127 4.82 16.75 -9.24
C GLU A 127 3.84 15.75 -8.65
N VAL A 128 3.92 14.50 -9.10
CA VAL A 128 3.05 13.42 -8.65
C VAL A 128 3.82 12.51 -7.70
N ILE A 129 3.23 12.25 -6.53
CA ILE A 129 3.77 11.30 -5.57
C ILE A 129 2.73 10.22 -5.32
N GLU A 130 3.13 8.96 -5.44
CA GLU A 130 2.26 7.84 -5.11
C GLU A 130 2.16 7.67 -3.58
N PHE A 131 0.92 7.61 -3.11
CA PHE A 131 0.59 7.46 -1.70
C PHE A 131 1.14 6.16 -1.12
N GLU A 132 1.26 5.10 -1.92
CA GLU A 132 1.88 3.84 -1.50
C GLU A 132 3.33 4.05 -1.05
N ASN A 133 4.10 4.90 -1.74
CA ASN A 133 5.48 5.22 -1.36
C ASN A 133 5.51 6.02 -0.05
N ILE A 134 4.62 7.01 0.10
CA ILE A 134 4.49 7.79 1.34
C ILE A 134 4.12 6.88 2.50
N LEU A 135 3.15 5.99 2.29
CA LEU A 135 2.70 5.05 3.31
C LEU A 135 3.82 4.11 3.72
N TYR A 136 4.59 3.59 2.76
CA TYR A 136 5.77 2.75 3.02
C TYR A 136 6.81 3.50 3.87
N ASP A 137 7.20 4.71 3.47
CA ASP A 137 8.17 5.54 4.20
C ASP A 137 7.69 5.81 5.64
N VAL A 138 6.40 6.14 5.81
CA VAL A 138 5.81 6.36 7.14
C VAL A 138 5.91 5.07 7.94
N PHE A 139 5.48 3.93 7.40
CA PHE A 139 5.54 2.64 8.07
C PHE A 139 6.96 2.28 8.51
N GLU A 140 7.97 2.49 7.66
CA GLU A 140 9.37 2.23 7.99
C GLU A 140 9.82 3.04 9.22
N GLN A 141 9.45 4.31 9.28
CA GLN A 141 9.85 5.25 10.33
C GLN A 141 9.11 5.10 11.66
N LEU A 142 7.98 4.37 11.72
CA LEU A 142 7.26 4.16 12.98
C LEU A 142 8.11 3.34 13.96
N ASP A 143 8.38 3.91 15.13
CA ASP A 143 9.05 3.25 16.24
C ASP A 143 8.04 2.87 17.33
N THR A 144 8.48 2.54 18.54
CA THR A 144 7.63 2.13 19.66
C THR A 144 7.15 3.29 20.53
N GLN A 145 7.48 4.54 20.20
CA GLN A 145 7.10 5.71 21.01
C GLN A 145 5.58 5.97 20.94
N TYR A 146 5.04 6.69 21.92
CA TYR A 146 3.63 7.04 21.87
C TYR A 146 3.35 8.14 20.83
N TYR A 147 2.56 7.82 19.80
CA TYR A 147 2.02 8.81 18.87
C TYR A 147 0.63 9.26 19.31
N LYS A 148 0.45 10.57 19.52
CA LYS A 148 -0.84 11.18 19.89
C LYS A 148 -1.87 11.12 18.75
N ASN A 149 -1.42 11.10 17.49
CA ASN A 149 -2.30 11.04 16.34
C ASN A 149 -2.86 9.62 16.19
N ASP A 150 -4.17 9.44 16.32
CA ASP A 150 -4.82 8.11 16.32
C ASP A 150 -4.60 7.32 15.02
N ILE A 151 -4.50 8.01 13.88
CA ILE A 151 -4.25 7.36 12.58
C ILE A 151 -2.82 6.81 12.56
N ILE A 152 -1.84 7.61 12.94
CA ILE A 152 -0.44 7.18 13.03
C ILE A 152 -0.27 6.08 14.08
N ARG A 153 -0.95 6.22 15.23
CA ARG A 153 -0.98 5.18 16.28
C ARG A 153 -1.58 3.88 15.77
N THR A 154 -2.63 3.93 14.95
CA THR A 154 -3.23 2.75 14.33
C THR A 154 -2.25 2.07 13.36
N LEU A 155 -1.52 2.84 12.54
CA LEU A 155 -0.47 2.29 11.68
C LEU A 155 0.65 1.65 12.49
N GLN A 156 1.04 2.27 13.61
CA GLN A 156 2.06 1.74 14.50
C GLN A 156 1.63 0.42 15.14
N LEU A 157 0.39 0.34 15.65
CA LEU A 157 -0.16 -0.90 16.18
C LEU A 157 -0.23 -1.98 15.11
N THR A 158 -0.61 -1.62 13.87
CA THR A 158 -0.57 -2.54 12.73
C THR A 158 0.84 -3.08 12.49
N LYS A 159 1.86 -2.21 12.47
CA LYS A 159 3.27 -2.61 12.32
C LYS A 159 3.72 -3.56 13.44
N PHE A 160 3.56 -3.17 14.70
CA PHE A 160 4.19 -3.88 15.82
C PHE A 160 3.37 -5.02 16.42
N LEU A 161 2.05 -5.07 16.20
CA LEU A 161 1.19 -6.14 16.73
C LEU A 161 0.74 -7.13 15.66
N PHE A 162 0.50 -6.67 14.42
CA PHE A 162 0.07 -7.57 13.34
C PHE A 162 1.24 -8.11 12.53
N LEU A 163 2.23 -7.28 12.16
CA LEU A 163 3.38 -7.77 11.37
C LEU A 163 4.40 -8.55 12.21
N SER A 164 4.42 -8.37 13.53
CA SER A 164 5.23 -9.16 14.46
C SER A 164 4.70 -10.59 14.68
N GLU A 165 3.51 -10.89 14.16
CA GLU A 165 2.81 -12.16 14.32
C GLU A 165 2.59 -12.84 12.95
N PRO A 166 3.62 -13.49 12.37
CA PRO A 166 3.57 -14.08 11.04
C PRO A 166 2.38 -15.01 10.81
N ALA A 167 1.93 -15.73 11.84
CA ALA A 167 0.78 -16.63 11.74
C ALA A 167 -0.55 -15.88 11.57
N LYS A 168 -0.71 -14.72 12.22
CA LYS A 168 -1.90 -13.87 12.06
C LYS A 168 -1.87 -13.14 10.72
N LEU A 169 -0.69 -12.65 10.31
CA LEU A 169 -0.48 -12.06 8.99
C LEU A 169 -0.80 -13.06 7.88
N ALA A 170 -0.31 -14.30 7.98
CA ALA A 170 -0.59 -15.35 7.01
C ALA A 170 -2.09 -15.62 6.88
N LYS A 171 -2.87 -15.62 7.99
CA LYS A 171 -4.34 -15.75 7.91
C LYS A 171 -5.00 -14.60 7.15
N ILE A 172 -4.51 -13.36 7.30
CA ILE A 172 -5.04 -12.20 6.57
C ILE A 172 -4.76 -12.31 5.07
N LEU A 173 -3.55 -12.76 4.70
CA LEU A 173 -3.14 -12.93 3.30
C LEU A 173 -3.92 -14.02 2.55
N VAL A 174 -4.62 -14.88 3.29
CA VAL A 174 -5.33 -16.06 2.78
C VAL A 174 -6.81 -15.80 2.60
N ASN A 175 -7.30 -14.72 3.21
CA ASN A 175 -8.65 -14.28 3.06
C ASN A 175 -8.92 -13.80 1.62
N ASP A 176 -10.18 -13.81 1.19
CA ASP A 176 -10.63 -13.53 -0.19
C ASP A 176 -10.20 -12.16 -0.74
N ASN A 177 -9.69 -11.27 0.11
CA ASN A 177 -9.23 -9.92 -0.25
C ASN A 177 -7.90 -9.92 -1.03
N PHE A 178 -7.10 -10.99 -0.96
CA PHE A 178 -5.85 -11.11 -1.72
C PHE A 178 -6.09 -11.95 -2.97
N SER A 179 -5.98 -11.32 -4.15
CA SER A 179 -6.09 -12.06 -5.41
C SER A 179 -5.00 -13.14 -5.50
N SER A 180 -5.27 -14.23 -6.23
CA SER A 180 -4.29 -15.31 -6.44
C SER A 180 -2.99 -14.79 -7.07
N ASN A 181 -3.07 -13.75 -7.91
CA ASN A 181 -1.91 -13.13 -8.53
C ASN A 181 -1.10 -12.30 -7.54
N SER A 182 -1.77 -11.48 -6.72
CA SER A 182 -1.12 -10.67 -5.68
C SER A 182 -0.42 -11.54 -4.64
N ARG A 183 -1.02 -12.70 -4.29
CA ARG A 183 -0.37 -13.70 -3.43
C ARG A 183 0.88 -14.29 -4.06
N LYS A 184 0.81 -14.62 -5.35
CA LYS A 184 1.95 -15.17 -6.09
C LYS A 184 3.10 -14.15 -6.16
N GLU A 185 2.82 -12.90 -6.50
CA GLU A 185 3.82 -11.83 -6.53
C GLU A 185 4.47 -11.60 -5.16
N PHE A 186 3.67 -11.56 -4.09
CA PHE A 186 4.16 -11.41 -2.72
C PHE A 186 5.04 -12.59 -2.28
N LEU A 187 4.63 -13.81 -2.60
CA LEU A 187 5.43 -14.99 -2.26
C LEU A 187 6.73 -15.02 -3.06
N SER A 188 6.69 -14.75 -4.38
CA SER A 188 7.91 -14.66 -5.19
C SER A 188 8.90 -13.65 -4.60
N SER A 189 8.45 -12.44 -4.23
CA SER A 189 9.35 -11.41 -3.68
C SER A 189 9.98 -11.80 -2.34
N ILE A 190 9.29 -12.60 -1.52
CA ILE A 190 9.83 -13.16 -0.28
C ILE A 190 10.86 -14.27 -0.55
N LEU A 191 10.57 -15.16 -1.50
CA LEU A 191 11.43 -16.32 -1.80
C LEU A 191 12.68 -15.95 -2.63
N ASP A 192 12.67 -14.80 -3.31
CA ASP A 192 13.81 -14.28 -4.06
C ASP A 192 14.81 -13.50 -3.18
N ASN A 193 14.48 -13.26 -1.89
CA ASN A 193 15.37 -12.58 -0.96
C ASN A 193 16.27 -13.57 -0.21
N ASP A 194 17.56 -13.60 -0.59
CA ASP A 194 18.58 -14.50 -0.01
C ASP A 194 18.71 -14.42 1.52
N GLY A 195 18.48 -13.25 2.12
CA GLY A 195 18.52 -13.08 3.57
C GLY A 195 17.37 -13.81 4.26
N ILE A 196 16.17 -13.69 3.69
CA ILE A 196 14.99 -14.39 4.18
C ILE A 196 15.13 -15.89 3.91
N VAL A 197 15.64 -16.31 2.75
CA VAL A 197 15.96 -17.73 2.44
C VAL A 197 16.97 -18.32 3.43
N LYS A 198 17.99 -17.57 3.83
CA LYS A 198 18.97 -18.01 4.85
C LYS A 198 18.32 -18.18 6.22
N GLU A 199 17.44 -17.28 6.65
CA GLU A 199 16.68 -17.45 7.90
C GLU A 199 15.59 -18.53 7.79
N PHE A 200 15.00 -18.73 6.62
CA PHE A 200 14.09 -19.84 6.33
C PHE A 200 14.78 -21.19 6.50
N ARG A 201 16.05 -21.31 6.09
CA ARG A 201 16.83 -22.55 6.28
C ARG A 201 17.15 -22.83 7.74
N LYS A 202 17.17 -21.81 8.61
CA LYS A 202 17.42 -21.94 10.06
C LYS A 202 16.16 -22.26 10.86
N THR A 203 14.99 -21.87 10.35
CA THR A 203 13.71 -22.07 11.05
C THR A 203 13.17 -23.48 10.79
N ASN A 204 12.62 -24.14 11.83
CA ASN A 204 12.07 -25.49 11.72
C ASN A 204 11.05 -25.56 10.56
N VAL A 205 11.31 -26.48 9.62
CA VAL A 205 10.59 -26.71 8.35
C VAL A 205 9.07 -26.78 8.54
N GLU A 206 8.61 -27.20 9.72
CA GLU A 206 7.21 -27.30 10.11
C GLU A 206 6.49 -25.95 10.26
N ARG A 207 7.16 -24.92 10.78
CA ARG A 207 6.59 -23.55 10.88
C ARG A 207 6.45 -22.91 9.50
N LEU A 208 7.44 -23.15 8.64
CA LEU A 208 7.41 -22.73 7.24
C LEU A 208 6.27 -23.43 6.49
N ALA A 209 6.15 -24.75 6.67
CA ALA A 209 5.04 -25.50 6.13
C ALA A 209 3.70 -24.96 6.62
N ALA A 210 3.57 -24.52 7.88
CA ALA A 210 2.33 -23.91 8.38
C ALA A 210 2.00 -22.57 7.70
N ILE A 211 2.97 -21.67 7.55
CA ILE A 211 2.79 -20.36 6.90
C ILE A 211 2.40 -20.54 5.42
N LEU A 212 3.05 -21.47 4.73
CA LEU A 212 2.80 -21.77 3.33
C LEU A 212 1.52 -22.61 3.14
N LYS A 213 1.18 -23.51 4.07
CA LYS A 213 -0.11 -24.22 4.14
C LYS A 213 -1.27 -23.25 4.32
N SER A 214 -1.07 -22.18 5.07
CA SER A 214 -2.08 -21.13 5.16
C SER A 214 -2.22 -20.38 3.84
N SER A 215 -1.13 -20.02 3.12
CA SER A 215 -1.09 -19.08 1.97
C SER A 215 -2.11 -19.24 0.82
N GLY A 216 -2.84 -20.37 0.75
CA GLY A 216 -3.93 -20.57 -0.20
C GLY A 216 -3.49 -20.79 -1.65
N LEU A 217 -2.18 -20.93 -1.91
CA LEU A 217 -1.66 -21.38 -3.20
C LEU A 217 -2.01 -22.84 -3.44
N LYS A 218 -2.14 -23.23 -4.73
CA LYS A 218 -2.26 -24.64 -5.08
C LYS A 218 -0.96 -25.37 -4.71
N PRO A 219 -1.04 -26.56 -4.09
CA PRO A 219 0.14 -27.31 -3.63
C PRO A 219 1.24 -27.47 -4.67
N ASN A 220 0.89 -27.67 -5.95
CA ASN A 220 1.84 -27.88 -7.04
C ASN A 220 2.59 -26.59 -7.45
N GLU A 221 1.93 -25.43 -7.38
CA GLU A 221 2.55 -24.14 -7.71
C GLU A 221 3.53 -23.72 -6.61
N LEU A 222 3.11 -23.93 -5.34
CA LEU A 222 3.94 -23.71 -4.17
C LEU A 222 5.18 -24.62 -4.17
N ALA A 223 4.99 -25.90 -4.49
CA ALA A 223 6.07 -26.87 -4.65
C ALA A 223 7.14 -26.42 -5.65
N HIS A 224 6.72 -25.99 -6.84
CA HIS A 224 7.62 -25.51 -7.89
C HIS A 224 8.42 -24.27 -7.44
N MET A 225 7.77 -23.33 -6.74
CA MET A 225 8.45 -22.13 -6.21
C MET A 225 9.49 -22.46 -5.13
N LEU A 226 9.25 -23.49 -4.32
CA LEU A 226 10.18 -23.90 -3.26
C LEU A 226 11.31 -24.80 -3.75
N GLU A 227 11.09 -25.49 -4.89
CA GLU A 227 12.01 -26.47 -5.45
C GLU A 227 13.32 -25.84 -5.94
N HIS A 228 13.27 -24.58 -6.39
CA HIS A 228 14.44 -23.90 -6.95
C HIS A 228 15.27 -23.10 -5.94
N ASN A 229 14.66 -22.55 -4.87
CA ASN A 229 15.36 -21.57 -4.03
C ASN A 229 15.57 -21.99 -2.56
N ILE A 230 14.74 -22.88 -1.99
CA ILE A 230 14.64 -23.00 -0.51
C ILE A 230 15.00 -24.39 0.04
N LEU A 231 14.55 -25.47 -0.61
CA LEU A 231 14.73 -26.83 -0.08
C LEU A 231 15.96 -27.53 -0.68
N ASN A 232 16.83 -28.05 0.18
CA ASN A 232 17.95 -28.88 -0.25
C ASN A 232 17.48 -30.33 -0.53
N LYS A 233 18.29 -31.14 -1.22
CA LYS A 233 17.94 -32.53 -1.58
C LYS A 233 17.47 -33.38 -0.39
N ARG A 234 17.92 -33.10 0.84
CA ARG A 234 17.55 -33.86 2.05
C ARG A 234 16.20 -33.43 2.65
N THR A 235 15.87 -32.14 2.63
CA THR A 235 14.61 -31.60 3.18
C THR A 235 13.48 -31.57 2.16
N ARG A 236 13.80 -31.74 0.86
CA ARG A 236 12.83 -31.80 -0.24
C ARG A 236 11.80 -32.91 -0.02
N LYS A 237 12.23 -34.18 0.04
CA LYS A 237 11.31 -35.33 0.11
C LYS A 237 10.33 -35.28 1.32
N PRO A 238 10.78 -35.05 2.56
CA PRO A 238 9.87 -34.96 3.72
C PRO A 238 8.85 -33.83 3.62
N PHE A 239 9.23 -32.69 3.05
CA PHE A 239 8.34 -31.54 2.87
C PHE A 239 7.25 -31.81 1.83
N PHE A 240 7.65 -32.39 0.69
CA PHE A 240 6.73 -32.80 -0.37
C PHE A 240 5.78 -33.91 0.08
N ASP A 241 6.25 -34.87 0.87
CA ASP A 241 5.42 -35.93 1.46
C ASP A 241 4.34 -35.33 2.39
N SER A 242 4.70 -34.37 3.26
CA SER A 242 3.74 -33.65 4.13
C SER A 242 2.70 -32.82 3.36
N LEU A 243 3.07 -32.26 2.21
CA LEU A 243 2.15 -31.52 1.33
C LEU A 243 1.18 -32.44 0.59
N THR A 244 1.66 -33.59 0.11
CA THR A 244 0.89 -34.52 -0.74
C THR A 244 -0.01 -35.49 0.04
N GLU A 245 0.27 -35.76 1.32
CA GLU A 245 -0.64 -36.52 2.20
C GLU A 245 -2.06 -35.89 2.27
N GLN A 246 -2.18 -34.57 2.08
CA GLN A 246 -3.48 -33.88 2.05
C GLN A 246 -4.31 -34.17 0.79
N GLU A 247 -3.70 -34.46 -0.37
CA GLU A 247 -4.46 -34.88 -1.56
C GLU A 247 -5.15 -36.22 -1.36
N LYS A 248 -4.49 -37.15 -0.65
CA LYS A 248 -5.07 -38.44 -0.30
C LYS A 248 -6.23 -38.28 0.68
N ILE A 249 -6.09 -37.41 1.69
CA ILE A 249 -7.17 -37.12 2.65
C ILE A 249 -8.37 -36.46 1.95
N ARG A 250 -8.16 -35.49 1.05
CA ARG A 250 -9.26 -34.89 0.25
C ARG A 250 -9.98 -35.90 -0.65
N LYS A 251 -9.24 -36.80 -1.32
CA LYS A 251 -9.83 -37.88 -2.15
C LYS A 251 -10.63 -38.88 -1.32
N VAL A 252 -10.17 -39.21 -0.10
CA VAL A 252 -10.89 -40.12 0.82
C VAL A 252 -12.16 -39.45 1.36
N VAL A 253 -12.10 -38.18 1.76
CA VAL A 253 -13.28 -37.43 2.24
C VAL A 253 -14.33 -37.26 1.13
N HIS A 254 -13.94 -36.93 -0.11
CA HIS A 254 -14.86 -36.87 -1.24
C HIS A 254 -15.48 -38.23 -1.60
N LYS A 255 -14.74 -39.33 -1.46
CA LYS A 255 -15.28 -40.69 -1.65
C LYS A 255 -16.29 -41.08 -0.57
N ILE A 256 -16.07 -40.67 0.67
CA ILE A 256 -16.96 -40.95 1.81
C ILE A 256 -18.25 -40.12 1.69
N ILE A 257 -18.16 -38.85 1.26
CA ILE A 257 -19.33 -37.98 1.08
C ILE A 257 -20.21 -38.46 -0.10
N LYS A 258 -19.62 -38.81 -1.25
CA LYS A 258 -20.38 -39.37 -2.39
C LYS A 258 -21.07 -40.71 -2.09
N LYS A 259 -20.50 -41.53 -1.18
CA LYS A 259 -21.10 -42.80 -0.79
C LYS A 259 -22.28 -42.64 0.19
N LYS A 260 -22.42 -41.49 0.84
CA LYS A 260 -23.56 -41.14 1.71
C LYS A 260 -24.72 -40.47 0.97
N GLU A 261 -24.51 -39.95 -0.25
CA GLU A 261 -25.56 -39.27 -1.04
C GLU A 261 -26.47 -40.21 -1.84
N THR A 262 -26.32 -41.53 -1.73
CA THR A 262 -27.22 -42.51 -2.37
C THR A 262 -27.85 -43.44 -1.33
N GLU A 263 -28.76 -42.93 -0.49
CA GLU A 263 -29.78 -43.76 0.18
C GLU A 263 -30.91 -42.97 0.90
N LEU A 264 -31.42 -41.89 0.31
CA LEU A 264 -32.70 -41.28 0.76
C LEU A 264 -33.78 -41.17 -0.33
N GLN A 265 -33.49 -41.57 -1.57
CA GLN A 265 -34.50 -41.70 -2.64
C GLN A 265 -35.23 -43.06 -2.64
N LYS A 266 -35.04 -43.89 -1.60
CA LYS A 266 -35.81 -45.14 -1.40
C LYS A 266 -36.84 -45.04 -0.27
N PHE A 267 -37.01 -43.86 0.33
CA PHE A 267 -37.91 -43.67 1.48
C PHE A 267 -38.87 -42.47 1.36
N PHE A 268 -39.00 -41.87 0.17
CA PHE A 268 -40.10 -40.96 -0.18
C PHE A 268 -40.59 -41.26 -1.59
#